data_AF-A0AAV4ASA0-F1
#
_entry.id   AF-A0AAV4ASA0-F1
#
_cell.length_a   1.000
_cell.length_b   1.000
_cell.length_c   1.000
_cell.angle_alpha   90.00
_cell.angle_beta   90.00
_cell.angle_gamma   90.00
#
_symmetry.space_group_name_H-M   'P 1'
#
loop_
_entity.id
_entity.type
_entity.pdbx_description
1 polymer ?
#
loop_
_entity_poly.entity_id
_entity_poly.type
_entity_poly.pdbx_seq_one_letter_code
_entity_poly.pdbx_strand_id
1 'polypeptide(L)'
;MQRSERKWINQQCQEIEQKLNMDSKFMHAKIKDVNGKKIKCSSPGCIKSKDGTMLMEKKEILNRWSEYVEDLFQDDRCKKPKIKKNIEGPTILKEEVEAAIK
;
A
#
# COMPACT_ATOMS: atom_id res chain seq x y z
N MET A 1 10.56 14.89 35.32
CA MET A 1 10.26 13.68 34.53
C MET A 1 11.43 13.18 33.68
N GLN A 2 12.24 14.06 33.06
CA GLN A 2 13.32 13.62 32.15
C GLN A 2 14.48 12.80 32.78
N ARG A 3 14.74 12.93 34.08
CA ARG A 3 15.91 12.28 34.72
C ARG A 3 15.71 10.78 34.95
N SER A 4 14.49 10.34 35.22
CA SER A 4 14.14 8.93 35.39
C SER A 4 14.19 8.18 34.06
N GLU A 5 13.73 8.81 32.98
CA GLU A 5 13.74 8.25 31.63
C GLU A 5 15.18 8.06 31.10
N ARG A 6 16.04 9.06 31.25
CA ARG A 6 17.47 8.94 30.85
C ARG A 6 18.21 7.88 31.65
N LYS A 7 17.92 7.75 32.95
CA LYS A 7 18.50 6.70 33.80
C LYS A 7 18.10 5.31 33.32
N TRP A 8 16.82 5.13 32.99
CA TRP A 8 16.32 3.86 32.46
C TRP A 8 16.96 3.51 31.12
N ILE A 9 17.05 4.48 30.18
CA ILE A 9 17.68 4.27 28.87
C ILE A 9 19.16 3.87 29.04
N ASN A 10 19.93 4.60 29.86
CA ASN A 10 21.33 4.27 30.10
C ASN A 10 21.52 2.88 30.70
N GLN A 11 20.64 2.46 31.62
CA GLN A 11 20.69 1.11 32.19
C GLN A 11 20.46 0.04 31.11
N GLN A 12 19.50 0.25 30.21
CA GLN A 12 19.26 -0.69 29.10
C GLN A 12 20.45 -0.74 28.12
N CYS A 13 21.09 0.39 27.81
CA CYS A 13 22.30 0.42 26.98
C CYS A 13 23.44 -0.38 27.62
N GLN A 14 23.69 -0.18 28.92
CA GLN A 14 24.75 -0.90 29.64
C GLN A 14 24.51 -2.42 29.67
N GLU A 15 23.27 -2.87 29.86
CA GLU A 15 22.91 -4.29 29.81
C GLU A 15 23.17 -4.91 28.42
N ILE A 16 22.95 -4.16 27.35
CA ILE A 16 23.18 -4.62 25.97
C ILE A 16 24.68 -4.71 25.69
N GLU A 17 25.45 -3.69 26.07
CA GLU A 17 26.90 -3.63 25.87
C GLU A 17 27.63 -4.76 26.62
N GLN A 18 27.22 -5.06 27.86
CA GLN A 18 27.82 -6.13 28.66
C GLN A 18 27.66 -7.53 28.03
N LYS A 19 26.56 -7.75 27.30
CA LYS A 19 26.22 -9.06 26.72
C LYS A 19 26.55 -9.17 25.22
N LEU A 20 27.09 -8.10 24.63
CA LEU A 20 27.41 -8.00 23.21
C LEU A 20 28.35 -9.10 22.71
N ASN A 21 29.37 -9.45 23.52
CA ASN A 21 30.38 -10.44 23.16
C ASN A 21 29.97 -11.91 23.44
N MET A 22 28.85 -12.13 24.13
CA MET A 22 28.42 -13.49 24.52
C MET A 22 27.24 -13.99 23.71
N ASP A 23 26.28 -13.13 23.39
CA ASP A 23 25.06 -13.55 22.70
C ASP A 23 24.47 -12.43 21.84
N SER A 24 24.85 -12.45 20.55
CA SER A 24 24.31 -11.55 19.53
C SER A 24 22.78 -11.68 19.40
N LYS A 25 22.18 -12.86 19.63
CA LYS A 25 20.71 -13.03 19.57
C LYS A 25 20.03 -12.30 20.72
N PHE A 26 20.59 -12.39 21.92
CA PHE A 26 20.10 -11.64 23.08
C PHE A 26 20.16 -10.12 22.83
N MET A 27 21.26 -9.63 22.27
CA MET A 27 21.42 -8.21 21.90
C MET A 27 20.31 -7.75 20.96
N HIS A 28 20.08 -8.47 19.85
CA HIS A 28 19.03 -8.13 18.89
C HIS A 28 17.63 -8.17 19.51
N ALA A 29 17.34 -9.14 20.38
CA ALA A 29 16.06 -9.23 21.08
C ALA A 29 15.83 -8.04 22.04
N LYS A 30 16.85 -7.71 22.84
CA LYS A 30 16.79 -6.61 23.81
C LYS A 30 16.66 -5.24 23.13
N ILE A 31 17.36 -5.01 22.02
CA ILE A 31 17.21 -3.79 21.20
C ILE A 31 15.78 -3.68 20.66
N LYS A 32 15.19 -4.79 20.21
CA LYS A 32 13.81 -4.83 19.72
C LYS A 32 12.81 -4.47 20.83
N ASP A 33 13.03 -4.95 22.04
CA ASP A 33 12.19 -4.64 23.20
C ASP A 33 12.29 -3.16 23.61
N VAL A 34 13.51 -2.62 23.70
CA VAL A 34 13.76 -1.21 24.07
C VAL A 34 13.21 -0.24 23.03
N ASN A 35 13.32 -0.57 21.74
CA ASN A 35 12.84 0.29 20.66
C ASN A 35 11.29 0.33 20.59
N GLY A 36 10.58 -0.55 21.30
CA GLY A 36 9.10 -0.58 21.37
C GLY A 36 8.38 -0.82 20.04
N LYS A 37 9.11 -0.80 18.92
CA LYS A 37 8.67 -1.14 17.58
C LYS A 37 8.59 -2.66 17.49
N LYS A 38 7.54 -3.23 18.09
CA LYS A 38 6.92 -4.40 17.47
C LYS A 38 6.71 -3.95 16.03
N ILE A 39 7.46 -4.55 15.10
CA ILE A 39 7.16 -4.44 13.68
C ILE A 39 5.70 -4.80 13.63
N LYS A 40 4.82 -3.79 13.55
CA LYS A 40 3.42 -4.02 13.32
C LYS A 40 3.48 -4.67 11.97
N CYS A 41 3.36 -5.99 11.96
CA CYS A 41 3.18 -6.76 10.76
C CYS A 41 1.82 -6.30 10.25
N SER A 42 1.79 -5.10 9.68
CA SER A 42 0.77 -4.70 8.75
C SER A 42 1.05 -5.69 7.63
N SER A 43 0.30 -6.78 7.66
CA SER A 43 0.35 -7.83 6.66
C SER A 43 0.66 -7.18 5.32
N PRO A 44 1.67 -7.65 4.56
CA PRO A 44 2.06 -7.04 3.28
C PRO A 44 0.94 -7.06 2.22
N GLY A 45 -0.29 -7.45 2.56
CA GLY A 45 -1.48 -7.32 1.73
C GLY A 45 -2.71 -6.71 2.40
N CYS A 46 -2.60 -6.12 3.60
CA CYS A 46 -3.77 -5.48 4.22
C CYS A 46 -3.82 -3.97 3.95
N ILE A 47 -4.92 -3.56 3.31
CA ILE A 47 -5.24 -2.17 3.02
C ILE A 47 -6.10 -1.61 4.15
N LYS A 48 -5.90 -0.33 4.45
CA LYS A 48 -6.73 0.39 5.40
C LYS A 48 -7.76 1.26 4.68
N SER A 49 -8.95 1.32 5.25
CA SER A 49 -9.94 2.34 4.94
C SER A 49 -9.38 3.73 5.25
N LYS A 50 -10.02 4.79 4.73
CA LYS A 50 -9.69 6.18 5.05
C LYS A 50 -9.75 6.45 6.57
N ASP A 51 -10.66 5.77 7.28
CA ASP A 51 -10.81 5.89 8.74
C ASP A 51 -9.79 5.05 9.54
N GLY A 52 -8.86 4.38 8.86
CA GLY A 52 -7.80 3.59 9.49
C GLY A 52 -8.18 2.15 9.86
N THR A 53 -9.43 1.73 9.61
CA THR A 53 -9.90 0.34 9.77
C THR A 53 -9.23 -0.59 8.77
N MET A 54 -8.83 -1.78 9.20
CA MET A 54 -8.22 -2.81 8.33
C MET A 54 -9.30 -3.45 7.45
N LEU A 55 -9.16 -3.33 6.13
CA LEU A 55 -10.05 -3.96 5.17
C LEU A 55 -9.59 -5.40 4.92
N MET A 56 -10.49 -6.33 5.18
CA MET A 56 -10.24 -7.77 5.00
C MET A 56 -11.11 -8.35 3.89
N GLU A 57 -12.27 -7.73 3.60
CA GLU A 57 -13.15 -8.19 2.53
C GLU A 57 -12.63 -7.74 1.16
N LYS A 58 -12.61 -8.67 0.19
CA LYS A 58 -12.15 -8.41 -1.18
C LYS A 58 -12.90 -7.24 -1.84
N LYS A 59 -14.21 -7.12 -1.62
CA LYS A 59 -15.03 -6.04 -2.18
C LYS A 59 -14.62 -4.69 -1.64
N GLU A 60 -14.42 -4.58 -0.32
CA GLU A 60 -13.96 -3.35 0.31
C GLU A 60 -12.58 -2.93 -0.18
N ILE A 61 -11.67 -3.89 -0.35
CA ILE A 61 -10.33 -3.64 -0.90
C ILE A 61 -10.43 -3.08 -2.32
N LEU A 62 -11.26 -3.68 -3.19
CA LEU A 62 -11.46 -3.20 -4.57
C LEU A 62 -12.05 -1.78 -4.59
N ASN A 63 -13.05 -1.52 -3.76
CA ASN A 63 -13.64 -0.18 -3.64
C ASN A 63 -12.59 0.84 -3.18
N ARG A 64 -11.76 0.48 -2.19
CA ARG A 64 -10.70 1.36 -1.69
C ARG A 64 -9.62 1.66 -2.74
N TRP A 65 -9.33 0.71 -3.63
CA TRP A 65 -8.47 0.94 -4.80
C TRP A 65 -9.12 1.87 -5.83
N SER A 66 -10.41 1.71 -6.14
CA SER A 66 -11.13 2.62 -7.04
C SER A 66 -11.11 4.05 -6.51
N GLU A 67 -11.50 4.21 -5.24
CA GLU A 67 -11.50 5.49 -4.55
C GLU A 67 -10.11 6.14 -4.54
N TYR A 68 -9.05 5.35 -4.28
CA TYR A 68 -7.68 5.86 -4.32
C TYR A 68 -7.29 6.40 -5.71
N VAL A 69 -7.67 5.69 -6.78
CA VAL A 69 -7.37 6.09 -8.15
C VAL A 69 -8.18 7.34 -8.53
N GLU A 70 -9.46 7.38 -8.17
CA GLU A 70 -10.34 8.54 -8.40
C GLU A 70 -9.86 9.79 -7.66
N ASP A 71 -9.42 9.65 -6.40
CA ASP A 71 -8.85 10.74 -5.61
C ASP A 71 -7.52 11.25 -6.22
N LEU A 72 -6.67 10.34 -6.70
CA LEU A 72 -5.34 10.67 -7.23
C LEU A 72 -5.43 11.29 -8.62
N PHE A 73 -6.36 10.81 -9.43
CA PHE A 73 -6.59 11.26 -10.80
C PHE A 73 -7.98 11.89 -10.88
N GLN A 74 -8.07 13.18 -10.52
CA GLN A 74 -9.26 13.97 -10.82
C GLN A 74 -9.46 13.97 -12.34
N ASP A 75 -10.51 13.30 -12.81
CA ASP A 75 -10.83 13.22 -14.22
C ASP A 75 -11.49 14.53 -14.68
N ASP A 76 -10.66 15.56 -14.86
CA ASP A 76 -11.05 16.85 -15.42
C ASP A 76 -11.26 16.81 -16.94
N ARG A 77 -11.23 15.61 -17.56
CA ARG A 77 -11.55 15.49 -18.97
C ARG A 77 -13.03 15.85 -19.14
N CYS A 78 -13.28 16.88 -19.94
CA CYS A 78 -14.62 17.26 -20.37
C CYS A 78 -15.39 16.02 -20.86
N LYS A 79 -16.73 16.04 -20.69
CA LYS A 79 -17.66 14.98 -21.14
C LYS A 79 -17.14 14.31 -22.42
N LYS A 80 -17.05 12.97 -22.40
CA LYS A 80 -16.59 12.15 -23.53
C LYS A 80 -17.07 12.79 -24.84
N PRO A 81 -16.18 13.06 -25.81
CA PRO A 81 -16.56 13.75 -27.03
C PRO A 81 -17.75 13.01 -27.65
N LYS A 82 -18.77 13.76 -28.05
CA LYS A 82 -19.88 13.19 -28.81
C LYS A 82 -19.30 12.74 -30.14
N ILE A 83 -18.94 11.47 -30.24
CA ILE A 83 -18.51 10.85 -31.49
C ILE A 83 -19.72 10.91 -32.42
N LYS A 84 -19.71 11.85 -33.35
CA LYS A 84 -20.62 11.79 -34.50
C LYS A 84 -20.19 10.55 -35.27
N LYS A 85 -21.01 9.50 -35.26
CA LYS A 85 -20.83 8.38 -36.16
C LYS A 85 -21.04 8.95 -37.57
N ASN A 86 -19.94 9.29 -38.23
CA ASN A 86 -20.02 9.62 -39.64
C ASN A 86 -20.29 8.30 -40.36
N ILE A 87 -21.55 8.07 -40.69
CA ILE A 87 -22.02 6.89 -41.42
C ILE A 87 -21.85 7.09 -42.93
N GLU A 88 -21.29 8.24 -43.33
CA GLU A 88 -21.01 8.57 -44.72
C GLU A 88 -19.69 7.90 -45.12
N GLY A 89 -19.84 6.72 -45.71
CA GLY A 89 -18.76 5.91 -46.23
C GLY A 89 -19.35 4.72 -47.01
N PRO A 90 -18.52 4.02 -47.79
CA PRO A 90 -18.94 2.78 -48.45
C PRO A 90 -19.48 1.78 -47.42
N THR A 91 -20.53 1.05 -47.77
CA THR A 91 -21.03 -0.06 -46.94
C THR A 91 -19.94 -1.11 -46.81
N ILE A 92 -19.56 -1.44 -45.57
CA ILE A 92 -18.61 -2.53 -45.29
C ILE A 92 -19.19 -3.83 -45.86
N LEU A 93 -18.44 -4.46 -46.75
CA LEU A 93 -18.83 -5.70 -47.43
C LEU A 93 -18.45 -6.92 -46.58
N LYS A 94 -19.20 -8.01 -46.72
CA LYS A 94 -18.95 -9.24 -45.97
C LYS A 94 -17.59 -9.84 -46.35
N GLU A 95 -17.25 -9.74 -47.62
CA GLU A 95 -16.00 -10.22 -48.21
C GLU A 95 -14.77 -9.50 -47.61
N GLU A 96 -14.88 -8.19 -47.34
CA GLU A 96 -13.81 -7.41 -46.70
C GLU A 96 -13.54 -7.89 -45.28
N VAL A 97 -14.60 -8.17 -44.52
CA VAL A 97 -14.51 -8.65 -43.13
C VAL A 97 -13.93 -10.06 -43.09
N GLU A 98 -14.36 -10.96 -43.99
CA GLU A 98 -13.83 -12.32 -44.09
C GLU A 98 -12.34 -12.33 -44.46
N ALA A 99 -11.91 -11.43 -45.34
CA ALA A 99 -10.49 -11.29 -45.72
C ALA A 99 -9.62 -10.77 -44.57
N ALA A 100 -10.13 -9.86 -43.74
CA ALA A 100 -9.38 -9.27 -42.63
C ALA A 100 -9.23 -10.17 -41.39
N ILE A 101 -10.11 -11.16 -41.23
CA ILE A 101 -10.08 -12.13 -40.11
C ILE A 101 -9.16 -13.32 -40.41
N LYS A 102 -8.84 -13.57 -41.70
CA LYS A 102 -8.00 -14.68 -42.15
C LYS A 102 -6.51 -14.36 -42.05
#